data_AF-R5A5C5-F1
#
_entry.id   AF-R5A5C5-F1
#
_cell.length_a   1.000
_cell.length_b   1.000
_cell.length_c   1.000
_cell.angle_alpha   90.00
_cell.angle_beta   90.00
_cell.angle_gamma   90.00
#
_symmetry.space_group_name_H-M   'P 1'
#
loop_
_entity.id
_entity.type
_entity.pdbx_description
1 polymer ?
#
loop_
_entity_poly.entity_id
_entity_poly.type
_entity_poly.pdbx_seq_one_letter_code
_entity_poly.pdbx_strand_id
1 'polypeptide(L)'
;MLNEWKEFQDYIGDVNYTARNKQDTTYLGRFTFDTILDFEGLNRVLTILARGFLFHNEDGSLVEAPRERVDYARRGLCAWCSVPDSKKATPREAWQFGSEFGELHEEFPHLVKENGSGWFHRHVHRVAVFARENPEKVSSSAQKKCAAIEKGFDQAWRDKVLQMQVPLFAPTTKGQWGLRFDSFLAQALDLGPLRDEEPELPSEMAERIRYYTPKGVPVEMVETLVAYYLANKPEDTDWVVLPVANFDAYFGTTSFGRKYLKQIPETILERSETGFGLCRYRLGENLTRK
;
A
#
# COMPACT_ATOMS: atom_id res chain seq x y z
N MET A 1 -2.94 8.81 0.97
CA MET A 1 -3.74 8.50 -0.24
C MET A 1 -3.63 9.64 -1.23
N LEU A 2 -4.10 10.84 -0.87
CA LEU A 2 -3.97 12.03 -1.71
C LEU A 2 -2.63 12.73 -1.51
N ASN A 3 -2.27 13.01 -0.26
CA ASN A 3 -0.89 13.31 0.11
C ASN A 3 -0.06 12.01 0.09
N GLU A 4 0.77 11.88 -0.95
CA GLU A 4 1.58 10.68 -1.20
C GLU A 4 2.90 10.73 -0.43
N TRP A 5 3.47 11.92 -0.19
CA TRP A 5 4.64 12.07 0.68
C TRP A 5 4.32 11.61 2.11
N LYS A 6 3.17 12.04 2.65
CA LYS A 6 2.68 11.56 3.94
C LYS A 6 2.42 10.05 3.93
N GLU A 7 1.97 9.51 2.80
CA GLU A 7 1.81 8.06 2.62
C GLU A 7 3.11 7.29 2.64
N PHE A 8 4.15 7.81 2.01
CA PHE A 8 5.49 7.27 2.12
C PHE A 8 5.99 7.30 3.58
N GLN A 9 5.85 8.42 4.27
CA GLN A 9 6.25 8.56 5.67
C GLN A 9 5.55 7.55 6.59
N ASP A 10 4.24 7.31 6.38
CA ASP A 10 3.48 6.34 7.16
C ASP A 10 3.93 4.88 6.91
N TYR A 11 4.62 4.61 5.79
CA TYR A 11 5.18 3.29 5.48
C TYR A 11 6.62 3.09 5.94
N ILE A 12 7.32 4.14 6.37
CA ILE A 12 8.71 4.04 6.85
C ILE A 12 8.90 4.49 8.30
N GLY A 13 7.95 5.26 8.82
CA GLY A 13 7.98 5.84 10.16
C GLY A 13 7.46 4.91 11.24
N ASP A 14 7.29 5.47 12.44
CA ASP A 14 6.75 4.76 13.58
C ASP A 14 5.21 4.65 13.51
N VAL A 15 4.69 3.50 13.95
CA VAL A 15 3.24 3.27 14.05
C VAL A 15 2.80 3.37 15.50
N ASN A 16 1.77 4.17 15.75
CA ASN A 16 1.14 4.25 17.07
C ASN A 16 0.07 3.17 17.22
N TYR A 17 0.44 2.04 17.83
CA TYR A 17 -0.46 0.90 18.04
C TYR A 17 -1.51 1.21 19.11
N THR A 18 -2.71 1.58 18.67
CA THR A 18 -3.83 1.94 19.55
C THR A 18 -5.16 1.41 19.01
N ALA A 19 -6.14 1.26 19.90
CA ALA A 19 -7.51 0.94 19.56
C ALA A 19 -8.46 1.48 20.64
N ARG A 20 -9.48 2.23 20.25
CA ARG A 20 -10.51 2.74 21.19
C ARG A 20 -11.56 1.70 21.54
N ASN A 21 -11.87 0.80 20.60
CA ASN A 21 -12.87 -0.26 20.72
C ASN A 21 -12.62 -1.35 19.67
N LYS A 22 -13.46 -2.40 19.66
CA LYS A 22 -13.32 -3.56 18.75
C LYS A 22 -13.50 -3.26 17.27
N GLN A 23 -14.06 -2.09 16.93
CA GLN A 23 -14.23 -1.62 15.56
C GLN A 23 -13.05 -0.74 15.12
N ASP A 24 -12.25 -0.24 16.06
CA ASP A 24 -11.08 0.59 15.79
C ASP A 24 -9.91 -0.29 15.34
N THR A 25 -9.46 -0.08 14.11
CA THR A 25 -8.35 -0.83 13.51
C THR A 25 -7.07 -0.01 13.39
N THR A 26 -6.97 1.12 14.10
CA THR A 26 -5.79 2.03 14.05
C THR A 26 -4.46 1.29 14.32
N TYR A 27 -4.46 0.25 15.13
CA TYR A 27 -3.28 -0.59 15.38
C TYR A 27 -2.73 -1.31 14.13
N LEU A 28 -3.48 -1.39 13.03
CA LEU A 28 -3.02 -1.90 11.74
C LEU A 28 -2.23 -0.84 10.94
N GLY A 29 -2.15 0.40 11.41
CA GLY A 29 -1.55 1.50 10.64
C GLY A 29 -2.25 1.71 9.30
N ARG A 30 -1.46 1.93 8.23
CA ARG A 30 -1.97 2.05 6.85
C ARG A 30 -2.10 0.71 6.12
N PHE A 31 -2.55 -0.32 6.84
CA PHE A 31 -2.78 -1.65 6.29
C PHE A 31 -4.13 -2.21 6.70
N THR A 32 -4.62 -3.16 5.91
CA THR A 32 -5.72 -4.03 6.32
C THR A 32 -5.19 -5.44 6.58
N PHE A 33 -5.99 -6.28 7.20
CA PHE A 33 -5.66 -7.70 7.29
C PHE A 33 -5.51 -8.38 5.94
N ASP A 34 -6.28 -7.94 4.92
CA ASP A 34 -6.21 -8.51 3.58
C ASP A 34 -4.88 -8.09 2.91
N THR A 35 -4.36 -6.89 3.23
CA THR A 35 -2.99 -6.51 2.86
C THR A 35 -1.93 -7.36 3.55
N ILE A 36 -2.09 -7.66 4.84
CA ILE A 36 -1.09 -8.40 5.62
C ILE A 36 -1.06 -9.90 5.25
N LEU A 37 -2.23 -10.51 5.07
CA LEU A 37 -2.36 -11.95 4.87
C LEU A 37 -2.33 -12.34 3.38
N ASP A 38 -2.97 -11.54 2.53
CA ASP A 38 -3.18 -11.86 1.12
C ASP A 38 -2.38 -10.95 0.18
N PHE A 39 -1.60 -10.01 0.75
CA PHE A 39 -0.76 -9.06 0.02
C PHE A 39 -1.54 -8.10 -0.90
N GLU A 40 -2.83 -7.89 -0.62
CA GLU A 40 -3.68 -6.97 -1.37
C GLU A 40 -3.25 -5.51 -1.20
N GLY A 41 -3.18 -4.78 -2.32
CA GLY A 41 -2.78 -3.38 -2.34
C GLY A 41 -1.27 -3.12 -2.18
N LEU A 42 -0.43 -4.17 -2.04
CA LEU A 42 1.02 -4.01 -1.95
C LEU A 42 1.65 -3.35 -3.17
N ASN A 43 1.04 -3.49 -4.36
CA ASN A 43 1.54 -2.83 -5.57
C ASN A 43 1.65 -1.31 -5.35
N ARG A 44 0.60 -0.67 -4.83
CA ARG A 44 0.65 0.77 -4.53
C ARG A 44 1.65 1.08 -3.42
N VAL A 45 1.68 0.29 -2.34
CA VAL A 45 2.62 0.50 -1.22
C VAL A 45 4.06 0.52 -1.71
N LEU A 46 4.45 -0.49 -2.48
CA LEU A 46 5.81 -0.64 -3.00
C LEU A 46 6.14 0.40 -4.07
N THR A 47 5.17 0.83 -4.89
CA THR A 47 5.36 1.95 -5.83
C THR A 47 5.50 3.29 -5.10
N ILE A 48 4.78 3.54 -4.01
CA ILE A 48 4.96 4.74 -3.17
C ILE A 48 6.35 4.74 -2.53
N LEU A 49 6.79 3.60 -1.99
CA LEU A 49 8.14 3.44 -1.45
C LEU A 49 9.21 3.69 -2.52
N ALA A 50 9.07 3.07 -3.70
CA ALA A 50 9.99 3.25 -4.81
C ALA A 50 10.10 4.73 -5.24
N ARG A 51 8.95 5.44 -5.35
CA ARG A 51 8.93 6.88 -5.68
C ARG A 51 9.60 7.71 -4.60
N GLY A 52 9.34 7.44 -3.33
CA GLY A 52 9.99 8.13 -2.21
C GLY A 52 11.51 7.98 -2.25
N PHE A 53 12.02 6.76 -2.41
CA PHE A 53 13.47 6.52 -2.48
C PHE A 53 14.13 7.04 -3.76
N LEU A 54 13.41 7.10 -4.88
CA LEU A 54 13.93 7.63 -6.13
C LEU A 54 14.00 9.15 -6.14
N PHE A 55 12.91 9.81 -5.73
CA PHE A 55 12.71 11.23 -6.02
C PHE A 55 12.95 12.15 -4.82
N HIS A 56 12.97 11.64 -3.58
CA HIS A 56 13.02 12.48 -2.39
C HIS A 56 14.23 12.21 -1.50
N ASN A 57 14.79 13.28 -0.94
CA ASN A 57 15.67 13.24 0.22
C ASN A 57 14.85 12.95 1.49
N GLU A 58 15.53 12.69 2.61
CA GLU A 58 14.85 12.41 3.89
C GLU A 58 13.97 13.57 4.38
N ASP A 59 14.33 14.81 4.05
CA ASP A 59 13.57 16.02 4.37
C ASP A 59 12.37 16.25 3.44
N GLY A 60 12.18 15.41 2.42
CA GLY A 60 11.13 15.51 1.41
C GLY A 60 11.47 16.36 0.19
N SER A 61 12.63 17.02 0.17
CA SER A 61 13.09 17.78 -0.99
C SER A 61 13.39 16.86 -2.18
N LEU A 62 13.23 17.38 -3.41
CA LEU A 62 13.50 16.62 -4.62
C LEU A 62 14.99 16.41 -4.86
N VAL A 63 15.34 15.25 -5.38
CA VAL A 63 16.70 15.00 -5.89
C VAL A 63 16.87 15.47 -7.32
N GLU A 64 18.09 15.87 -7.68
CA GLU A 64 18.43 16.38 -9.01
C GLU A 64 18.42 15.28 -10.09
N ALA A 65 19.00 14.11 -9.78
CA ALA A 65 19.15 13.00 -10.73
C ALA A 65 18.49 11.69 -10.22
N PRO A 66 17.14 11.61 -10.21
CA PRO A 66 16.42 10.44 -9.64
C PRO A 66 16.75 9.12 -10.33
N ARG A 67 17.13 9.15 -11.62
CA ARG A 67 17.53 7.94 -12.37
C ARG A 67 18.84 7.32 -11.86
N GLU A 68 19.72 8.12 -11.26
CA GLU A 68 20.97 7.62 -10.65
C GLU A 68 20.72 6.92 -9.31
N ARG A 69 19.52 7.08 -8.73
CA ARG A 69 19.11 6.46 -7.46
C ARG A 69 18.37 5.13 -7.62
N VAL A 70 18.33 4.54 -8.81
CA VAL A 70 17.62 3.26 -9.04
C VAL A 70 18.15 2.15 -8.13
N ASP A 71 19.46 2.03 -7.97
CA ASP A 71 20.05 1.03 -7.08
C ASP A 71 19.79 1.33 -5.60
N TYR A 72 19.83 2.60 -5.21
CA TYR A 72 19.46 3.03 -3.85
C TYR A 72 17.99 2.69 -3.55
N ALA A 73 17.07 3.00 -4.46
CA ALA A 73 15.66 2.70 -4.31
C ALA A 73 15.38 1.20 -4.25
N ARG A 74 16.10 0.39 -5.05
CA ARG A 74 16.05 -1.07 -4.93
C ARG A 74 16.47 -1.53 -3.53
N ARG A 75 17.60 -1.04 -3.00
CA ARG A 75 18.07 -1.40 -1.66
C ARG A 75 17.09 -0.96 -0.58
N GLY A 76 16.47 0.22 -0.70
CA GLY A 76 15.40 0.68 0.20
C GLY A 76 14.19 -0.26 0.21
N LEU A 77 13.75 -0.72 -0.96
CA LEU A 77 12.68 -1.74 -1.06
C LEU A 77 13.10 -3.08 -0.43
N CYS A 78 14.33 -3.55 -0.66
CA CYS A 78 14.85 -4.76 -0.04
C CYS A 78 14.89 -4.62 1.49
N ALA A 79 15.41 -3.52 2.03
CA ALA A 79 15.48 -3.24 3.46
C ALA A 79 14.07 -3.21 4.10
N TRP A 80 13.10 -2.55 3.45
CA TRP A 80 11.71 -2.52 3.92
C TRP A 80 11.08 -3.92 3.94
N CYS A 81 11.34 -4.71 2.89
CA CYS A 81 10.81 -6.07 2.72
C CYS A 81 11.52 -7.14 3.56
N SER A 82 12.70 -6.86 4.10
CA SER A 82 13.61 -7.85 4.67
C SER A 82 12.95 -8.78 5.70
N VAL A 83 13.23 -10.07 5.59
CA VAL A 83 12.79 -11.13 6.50
C VAL A 83 14.00 -11.92 6.94
N PRO A 84 14.28 -12.04 8.25
CA PRO A 84 15.39 -12.83 8.74
C PRO A 84 15.34 -14.26 8.22
N ASP A 85 16.49 -14.86 7.94
CA ASP A 85 16.52 -16.26 7.57
C ASP A 85 16.04 -17.14 8.72
N SER A 86 15.40 -18.25 8.34
CA SER A 86 15.07 -19.28 9.31
C SER A 86 16.37 -19.83 9.89
N LYS A 87 16.42 -20.06 11.21
CA LYS A 87 17.54 -20.75 11.86
C LYS A 87 17.82 -22.15 11.29
N LYS A 88 16.88 -22.70 10.51
CA LYS A 88 16.98 -24.00 9.83
C LYS A 88 17.17 -23.88 8.32
N ALA A 89 17.43 -22.67 7.80
CA ALA A 89 17.60 -22.45 6.38
C ALA A 89 18.89 -23.15 5.91
N THR A 90 18.78 -23.91 4.82
CA THR A 90 19.95 -24.41 4.11
C THR A 90 20.70 -23.21 3.53
N PRO A 91 22.04 -23.18 3.60
CA PRO A 91 22.83 -22.16 2.93
C PRO A 91 22.42 -22.05 1.46
N ARG A 92 22.11 -20.82 1.03
CA ARG A 92 21.71 -20.55 -0.35
C ARG A 92 22.94 -20.58 -1.26
N GLU A 93 22.76 -21.07 -2.48
CA GLU A 93 23.79 -20.95 -3.51
C GLU A 93 23.90 -19.50 -3.98
N ALA A 94 25.07 -19.06 -4.45
CA ALA A 94 25.34 -17.66 -4.79
C ALA A 94 24.40 -17.06 -5.86
N TRP A 95 23.73 -17.90 -6.66
CA TRP A 95 22.76 -17.49 -7.67
C TRP A 95 21.31 -17.39 -7.15
N GLN A 96 21.04 -17.84 -5.92
CA GLN A 96 19.71 -17.82 -5.33
C GLN A 96 19.45 -16.48 -4.65
N PHE A 97 18.30 -15.88 -4.91
CA PHE A 97 17.89 -14.64 -4.25
C PHE A 97 17.79 -14.82 -2.73
N GLY A 98 18.21 -13.79 -1.99
CA GLY A 98 18.09 -13.64 -0.54
C GLY A 98 16.71 -13.10 -0.13
N SER A 99 16.36 -13.20 1.15
CA SER A 99 15.22 -12.47 1.74
C SER A 99 15.61 -11.67 2.97
N GLU A 100 16.76 -11.98 3.54
CA GLU A 100 17.39 -11.25 4.63
C GLU A 100 18.35 -10.23 4.03
N PHE A 101 18.20 -8.97 4.42
CA PHE A 101 18.99 -7.83 3.97
C PHE A 101 19.51 -7.04 5.17
N GLY A 102 19.96 -7.73 6.22
CA GLY A 102 20.47 -7.12 7.46
C GLY A 102 21.72 -6.26 7.23
N GLU A 103 22.50 -6.56 6.20
CA GLU A 103 23.64 -5.77 5.75
C GLU A 103 23.26 -4.34 5.33
N LEU A 104 22.00 -4.10 4.97
CA LEU A 104 21.48 -2.77 4.63
C LEU A 104 21.15 -1.93 5.88
N HIS A 105 21.41 -2.42 7.09
CA HIS A 105 21.13 -1.68 8.32
C HIS A 105 21.87 -0.35 8.41
N GLU A 106 23.12 -0.30 7.96
CA GLU A 106 23.92 0.94 7.99
C GLU A 106 23.33 2.02 7.08
N GLU A 107 22.84 1.64 5.90
CA GLU A 107 22.21 2.57 4.94
C GLU A 107 20.76 2.91 5.31
N PHE A 108 20.03 1.97 5.91
CA PHE A 108 18.60 2.10 6.24
C PHE A 108 18.25 1.64 7.66
N PRO A 109 18.76 2.30 8.72
CA PRO A 109 18.62 1.84 10.11
C PRO A 109 17.17 1.85 10.64
N HIS A 110 16.32 2.66 10.01
CA HIS A 110 14.88 2.72 10.28
C HIS A 110 14.09 1.64 9.54
N LEU A 111 14.58 1.15 8.40
CA LEU A 111 13.88 0.15 7.59
C LEU A 111 14.26 -1.26 7.98
N VAL A 112 15.53 -1.57 8.20
CA VAL A 112 15.98 -2.92 8.57
C VAL A 112 16.84 -2.86 9.83
N LYS A 113 16.72 -3.88 10.68
CA LYS A 113 17.57 -4.05 11.87
C LYS A 113 18.75 -4.97 11.55
N GLU A 114 19.81 -4.90 12.35
CA GLU A 114 21.00 -5.76 12.23
C GLU A 114 20.65 -7.26 12.17
N ASN A 115 19.56 -7.67 12.81
CA ASN A 115 19.06 -9.04 12.77
C ASN A 115 18.29 -9.41 11.49
N GLY A 116 18.35 -8.57 10.45
CA GLY A 116 17.68 -8.77 9.17
C GLY A 116 16.18 -8.48 9.18
N SER A 117 15.62 -7.98 10.28
CA SER A 117 14.17 -7.74 10.37
C SER A 117 13.79 -6.42 9.71
N GLY A 118 13.12 -6.49 8.55
CA GLY A 118 12.63 -5.33 7.79
C GLY A 118 11.38 -4.68 8.39
N TRP A 119 11.03 -3.50 7.89
CA TRP A 119 10.00 -2.64 8.48
C TRP A 119 8.64 -3.33 8.46
N PHE A 120 8.24 -3.89 7.32
CA PHE A 120 6.94 -4.54 7.18
C PHE A 120 6.82 -5.78 8.06
N HIS A 121 7.88 -6.58 8.10
CA HIS A 121 7.96 -7.74 8.99
C HIS A 121 7.77 -7.32 10.45
N ARG A 122 8.53 -6.32 10.93
CA ARG A 122 8.39 -5.83 12.31
C ARG A 122 6.99 -5.29 12.57
N HIS A 123 6.44 -4.53 11.63
CA HIS A 123 5.10 -3.96 11.75
C HIS A 123 4.04 -5.05 11.94
N VAL A 124 4.05 -6.09 11.10
CA VAL A 124 3.09 -7.21 11.14
C VAL A 124 3.19 -8.00 12.45
N HIS A 125 4.41 -8.24 12.95
CA HIS A 125 4.59 -8.89 14.26
C HIS A 125 4.10 -8.01 15.41
N ARG A 126 4.30 -6.70 15.34
CA ARG A 126 3.77 -5.76 16.35
C ARG A 126 2.25 -5.70 16.34
N VAL A 127 1.60 -5.80 15.18
CA VAL A 127 0.14 -5.95 15.08
C VAL A 127 -0.35 -7.18 15.84
N ALA A 128 0.30 -8.34 15.64
CA ALA A 128 -0.07 -9.57 16.34
C ALA A 128 0.14 -9.47 17.85
N VAL A 129 1.28 -8.91 18.28
CA VAL A 129 1.59 -8.64 19.70
C VAL A 129 0.54 -7.73 20.32
N PHE A 130 0.19 -6.62 19.66
CA PHE A 130 -0.82 -5.69 20.16
C PHE A 130 -2.18 -6.38 20.38
N ALA A 131 -2.63 -7.19 19.41
CA ALA A 131 -3.90 -7.90 19.51
C ALA A 131 -3.92 -8.94 20.64
N ARG A 132 -2.79 -9.60 20.89
CA ARG A 132 -2.61 -10.54 22.00
C ARG A 132 -2.63 -9.83 23.36
N GLU A 133 -2.05 -8.63 23.45
CA GLU A 133 -1.95 -7.85 24.69
C GLU A 133 -3.22 -7.04 25.00
N ASN A 134 -4.11 -6.83 24.02
CA ASN A 134 -5.34 -6.04 24.16
C ASN A 134 -6.59 -6.81 23.68
N PRO A 135 -6.88 -8.02 24.18
CA PRO A 135 -7.98 -8.86 23.70
C PRO A 135 -9.37 -8.24 23.89
N GLU A 136 -9.53 -7.30 24.82
CA GLU A 136 -10.76 -6.56 25.07
C GLU A 136 -11.03 -5.48 24.02
N LYS A 137 -9.97 -4.94 23.39
CA LYS A 137 -10.04 -3.90 22.36
C LYS A 137 -10.03 -4.45 20.94
N VAL A 138 -9.69 -5.72 20.75
CA VAL A 138 -9.60 -6.34 19.42
C VAL A 138 -10.75 -7.33 19.22
N SER A 139 -11.38 -7.31 18.04
CA SER A 139 -12.47 -8.24 17.72
C SER A 139 -11.98 -9.70 17.66
N SER A 140 -12.87 -10.66 17.96
CA SER A 140 -12.53 -12.09 17.90
C SER A 140 -12.09 -12.55 16.51
N SER A 141 -12.62 -11.92 15.46
CA SER A 141 -12.18 -12.17 14.07
C SER A 141 -10.75 -11.68 13.85
N ALA A 142 -10.42 -10.47 14.30
CA ALA A 142 -9.06 -9.93 14.20
C ALA A 142 -8.05 -10.73 15.03
N GLN A 143 -8.43 -11.21 16.22
CA GLN A 143 -7.59 -12.10 17.03
C GLN A 143 -7.24 -13.40 16.29
N LYS A 144 -8.23 -14.03 15.62
CA LYS A 144 -7.98 -15.24 14.80
C LYS A 144 -7.01 -14.95 13.65
N LYS A 145 -7.14 -13.79 12.99
CA LYS A 145 -6.23 -13.36 11.93
C LYS A 145 -4.80 -13.12 12.47
N CYS A 146 -4.66 -12.50 13.64
CA CYS A 146 -3.36 -12.33 14.29
C CYS A 146 -2.70 -13.67 14.68
N ALA A 147 -3.48 -14.64 15.16
CA ALA A 147 -2.98 -15.98 15.42
C ALA A 147 -2.54 -16.72 14.15
N ALA A 148 -3.09 -16.39 12.97
CA ALA A 148 -2.62 -16.89 11.69
C ALA A 148 -1.29 -16.25 11.27
N ILE A 149 -1.14 -14.94 11.51
CA ILE A 149 0.12 -14.20 11.28
C ILE A 149 1.28 -14.88 12.02
N GLU A 150 1.12 -15.13 13.33
CA GLU A 150 2.17 -15.73 14.17
C GLU A 150 2.64 -17.12 13.68
N LYS A 151 1.82 -17.84 12.91
CA LYS A 151 2.12 -19.20 12.45
C LYS A 151 2.73 -19.28 11.05
N GLY A 152 2.38 -18.35 10.16
CA GLY A 152 2.63 -18.54 8.73
C GLY A 152 3.12 -17.31 7.98
N PHE A 153 3.06 -16.11 8.58
CA PHE A 153 3.38 -14.87 7.87
C PHE A 153 4.83 -14.86 7.38
N ASP A 154 5.80 -15.22 8.22
CA ASP A 154 7.22 -15.12 7.85
C ASP A 154 7.56 -15.95 6.61
N GLN A 155 6.99 -17.15 6.49
CA GLN A 155 7.21 -17.98 5.31
C GLN A 155 6.51 -17.41 4.08
N ALA A 156 5.24 -17.02 4.21
CA ALA A 156 4.48 -16.43 3.11
C ALA A 156 5.14 -15.14 2.60
N TRP A 157 5.61 -14.30 3.50
CA TRP A 157 6.29 -13.05 3.17
C TRP A 157 7.67 -13.31 2.57
N ARG A 158 8.46 -14.27 3.11
CA ARG A 158 9.72 -14.70 2.50
C ARG A 158 9.54 -15.17 1.07
N ASP A 159 8.56 -16.04 0.82
CA ASP A 159 8.24 -16.54 -0.53
C ASP A 159 7.85 -15.38 -1.46
N LYS A 160 7.15 -14.38 -0.93
CA LYS A 160 6.78 -13.16 -1.67
C LYS A 160 8.00 -12.29 -2.00
N VAL A 161 8.90 -12.05 -1.06
CA VAL A 161 10.15 -11.30 -1.26
C VAL A 161 11.03 -11.96 -2.31
N LEU A 162 11.13 -13.29 -2.26
CA LEU A 162 11.81 -14.07 -3.29
C LEU A 162 11.16 -13.90 -4.66
N GLN A 163 9.83 -14.04 -4.73
CA GLN A 163 9.07 -13.86 -5.96
C GLN A 163 9.29 -12.47 -6.59
N MET A 164 9.36 -11.41 -5.78
CA MET A 164 9.54 -10.04 -6.25
C MET A 164 10.91 -9.78 -6.91
N GLN A 165 11.90 -10.64 -6.66
CA GLN A 165 13.24 -10.55 -7.24
C GLN A 165 13.39 -11.35 -8.54
N VAL A 166 12.47 -12.27 -8.83
CA VAL A 166 12.56 -13.12 -10.03
C VAL A 166 12.45 -12.25 -11.29
N PRO A 167 13.42 -12.33 -12.23
CA PRO A 167 13.37 -11.58 -13.48
C PRO A 167 12.12 -11.89 -14.31
N LEU A 168 11.57 -10.88 -15.00
CA LEU A 168 10.34 -11.01 -15.80
C LEU A 168 10.35 -12.20 -16.78
N PHE A 169 11.50 -12.47 -17.40
CA PHE A 169 11.65 -13.50 -18.43
C PHE A 169 12.17 -14.84 -17.88
N ALA A 170 12.29 -15.00 -16.57
CA ALA A 170 12.73 -16.27 -15.99
C ALA A 170 11.64 -17.35 -16.21
N PRO A 171 12.00 -18.59 -16.60
CA PRO A 171 11.03 -19.68 -16.80
C PRO A 171 10.20 -20.02 -15.55
N THR A 172 10.73 -19.70 -14.37
CA THR A 172 10.10 -19.92 -13.05
C THR A 172 9.15 -18.80 -12.65
N THR A 173 8.99 -17.76 -13.49
CA THR A 173 8.11 -16.63 -13.20
C THR A 173 6.66 -17.08 -13.14
N LYS A 174 6.09 -17.10 -11.94
CA LYS A 174 4.66 -17.31 -11.76
C LYS A 174 3.89 -16.12 -12.33
N GLY A 175 2.77 -16.38 -13.01
CA GLY A 175 1.93 -15.41 -13.72
C GLY A 175 1.23 -14.35 -12.85
N GLN A 176 1.73 -14.01 -11.67
CA GLN A 176 1.36 -12.75 -11.00
C GLN A 176 2.28 -11.65 -11.53
N TRP A 177 1.86 -11.03 -12.63
CA TRP A 177 2.70 -10.11 -13.41
C TRP A 177 3.06 -8.80 -12.69
N GLY A 178 2.43 -8.48 -11.55
CA GLY A 178 2.42 -7.14 -10.96
C GLY A 178 3.20 -6.90 -9.67
N LEU A 179 3.90 -7.88 -9.09
CA LEU A 179 4.69 -7.65 -7.87
C LEU A 179 6.16 -8.03 -8.08
N ARG A 180 6.96 -7.10 -8.60
CA ARG A 180 8.41 -7.23 -8.83
C ARG A 180 9.10 -5.90 -8.56
N PHE A 181 10.31 -5.95 -8.01
CA PHE A 181 11.07 -4.73 -7.74
C PHE A 181 11.33 -3.91 -9.00
N ASP A 182 11.68 -4.55 -10.13
CA ASP A 182 11.83 -3.87 -11.41
C ASP A 182 10.56 -3.15 -11.86
N SER A 183 9.40 -3.78 -11.66
CA SER A 183 8.11 -3.22 -12.04
C SER A 183 7.75 -1.99 -11.19
N PHE A 184 8.02 -2.01 -9.88
CA PHE A 184 7.76 -0.84 -9.03
C PHE A 184 8.70 0.31 -9.35
N LEU A 185 9.98 0.03 -9.63
CA LEU A 185 10.96 1.06 -10.00
C LEU A 185 10.62 1.69 -11.36
N ALA A 186 10.24 0.88 -12.36
CA ALA A 186 9.77 1.38 -13.65
C ALA A 186 8.51 2.24 -13.49
N GLN A 187 7.50 1.73 -12.76
CA GLN A 187 6.27 2.48 -12.52
C GLN A 187 6.54 3.79 -11.74
N ALA A 188 7.47 3.77 -10.78
CA ALA A 188 7.85 4.96 -10.04
C ALA A 188 8.49 6.02 -10.95
N LEU A 189 9.37 5.61 -11.88
CA LEU A 189 9.95 6.51 -12.87
C LEU A 189 8.90 7.12 -13.81
N ASP A 190 7.89 6.32 -14.21
CA ASP A 190 6.79 6.80 -15.06
C ASP A 190 5.87 7.79 -14.32
N LEU A 191 5.63 7.57 -13.03
CA LEU A 191 4.75 8.40 -12.20
C LEU A 191 5.43 9.67 -11.65
N GLY A 192 6.76 9.68 -11.54
CA GLY A 192 7.51 10.82 -11.01
C GLY A 192 7.45 10.99 -9.48
N PRO A 193 7.78 12.19 -8.96
CA PRO A 193 7.87 12.45 -7.52
C PRO A 193 6.52 12.32 -6.81
N LEU A 194 6.56 12.04 -5.51
CA LEU A 194 5.38 11.98 -4.66
C LEU A 194 4.76 13.37 -4.50
N ARG A 195 3.43 13.44 -4.58
CA ARG A 195 2.69 14.67 -4.27
C ARG A 195 2.63 14.89 -2.75
N ASP A 196 2.84 16.12 -2.33
CA ASP A 196 2.74 16.58 -0.93
C ASP A 196 1.48 17.44 -0.68
N GLU A 197 0.90 18.01 -1.72
CA GLU A 197 -0.36 18.75 -1.65
C GLU A 197 -1.59 17.82 -1.79
N GLU A 198 -2.61 18.06 -0.97
CA GLU A 198 -3.91 17.43 -1.16
C GLU A 198 -4.71 18.19 -2.21
N PRO A 199 -5.19 17.51 -3.28
CA PRO A 199 -5.95 18.16 -4.32
C PRO A 199 -7.30 18.61 -3.76
N GLU A 200 -7.55 19.91 -3.79
CA GLU A 200 -8.83 20.48 -3.39
C GLU A 200 -9.87 20.31 -4.50
N LEU A 201 -11.09 19.97 -4.10
CA LEU A 201 -12.23 19.91 -5.01
C LEU A 201 -12.81 21.31 -5.21
N PRO A 202 -13.14 21.72 -6.45
CA PRO A 202 -13.90 22.94 -6.69
C PRO A 202 -15.19 22.94 -5.85
N SER A 203 -15.52 24.08 -5.24
CA SER A 203 -16.64 24.17 -4.28
C SER A 203 -17.97 23.68 -4.88
N GLU A 204 -18.23 24.02 -6.14
CA GLU A 204 -19.40 23.57 -6.89
C GLU A 204 -19.44 22.04 -7.04
N MET A 205 -18.30 21.41 -7.32
CA MET A 205 -18.21 19.96 -7.42
C MET A 205 -18.45 19.31 -6.06
N ALA A 206 -17.90 19.86 -4.99
CA ALA A 206 -18.12 19.38 -3.62
C ALA A 206 -19.61 19.48 -3.22
N GLU A 207 -20.31 20.54 -3.62
CA GLU A 207 -21.75 20.68 -3.43
C GLU A 207 -22.55 19.62 -4.19
N ARG A 208 -22.20 19.36 -5.46
CA ARG A 208 -22.83 18.30 -6.26
C ARG A 208 -22.58 16.91 -5.64
N ILE A 209 -21.36 16.63 -5.17
CA ILE A 209 -21.05 15.39 -4.46
C ILE A 209 -21.93 15.23 -3.23
N ARG A 210 -22.05 16.27 -2.40
CA ARG A 210 -22.95 16.26 -1.22
C ARG A 210 -24.40 16.00 -1.59
N TYR A 211 -24.88 16.62 -2.67
CA TYR A 211 -26.26 16.47 -3.13
C TYR A 211 -26.56 15.05 -3.63
N TYR A 212 -25.65 14.45 -4.42
CA TYR A 212 -25.86 13.13 -5.00
C TYR A 212 -25.46 11.97 -4.08
N THR A 213 -24.69 12.22 -3.01
CA THR A 213 -24.22 11.15 -2.11
C THR A 213 -25.42 10.55 -1.36
N PRO A 214 -25.66 9.23 -1.48
CA PRO A 214 -26.79 8.59 -0.82
C PRO A 214 -26.70 8.66 0.71
N LYS A 215 -27.86 8.76 1.36
CA LYS A 215 -27.95 8.74 2.83
C LYS A 215 -27.29 7.48 3.39
N GLY A 216 -26.31 7.68 4.27
CA GLY A 216 -25.56 6.60 4.94
C GLY A 216 -24.22 6.25 4.30
N VAL A 217 -23.89 6.81 3.14
CA VAL A 217 -22.53 6.81 2.57
C VAL A 217 -21.76 8.02 3.13
N PRO A 218 -20.56 7.84 3.70
CA PRO A 218 -19.74 8.97 4.16
C PRO A 218 -19.31 9.83 2.97
N VAL A 219 -19.71 11.11 2.97
CA VAL A 219 -19.40 12.07 1.90
C VAL A 219 -17.88 12.22 1.71
N GLU A 220 -17.12 12.29 2.80
CA GLU A 220 -15.65 12.41 2.77
C GLU A 220 -14.99 11.28 1.96
N MET A 221 -15.53 10.05 2.02
CA MET A 221 -15.00 8.94 1.22
C MET A 221 -15.25 9.15 -0.28
N VAL A 222 -16.39 9.75 -0.63
CA VAL A 222 -16.73 10.08 -2.02
C VAL A 222 -15.88 11.24 -2.52
N GLU A 223 -15.74 12.31 -1.71
CA GLU A 223 -14.87 13.45 -2.02
C GLU A 223 -13.41 12.99 -2.23
N THR A 224 -12.87 12.16 -1.33
CA THR A 224 -11.52 11.60 -1.47
C THR A 224 -11.38 10.78 -2.77
N LEU A 225 -12.40 10.00 -3.12
CA LEU A 225 -12.39 9.18 -4.34
C LEU A 225 -12.44 10.04 -5.62
N VAL A 226 -13.20 11.14 -5.61
CA VAL A 226 -13.23 12.09 -6.74
C VAL A 226 -11.92 12.86 -6.83
N ALA A 227 -11.37 13.32 -5.71
CA ALA A 227 -10.08 14.01 -5.67
C ALA A 227 -8.95 13.10 -6.17
N TYR A 228 -8.97 11.81 -5.80
CA TYR A 228 -8.04 10.82 -6.32
C TYR A 228 -8.18 10.65 -7.83
N TYR A 229 -9.41 10.61 -8.35
CA TYR A 229 -9.65 10.50 -9.79
C TYR A 229 -8.99 11.67 -10.52
N LEU A 230 -9.27 12.90 -10.09
CA LEU A 230 -8.76 14.10 -10.75
C LEU A 230 -7.23 14.15 -10.73
N ALA A 231 -6.61 13.73 -9.63
CA ALA A 231 -5.16 13.70 -9.50
C ALA A 231 -4.48 12.57 -10.27
N ASN A 232 -5.20 11.50 -10.63
CA ASN A 232 -4.62 10.29 -11.24
C ASN A 232 -5.22 9.96 -12.61
N LYS A 233 -6.00 10.87 -13.21
CA LYS A 233 -6.60 10.68 -14.53
C LYS A 233 -5.50 10.69 -15.60
N PRO A 234 -5.33 9.59 -16.37
CA PRO A 234 -4.46 9.61 -17.53
C PRO A 234 -4.99 10.54 -18.63
N GLU A 235 -4.10 10.99 -19.51
CA GLU A 235 -4.48 11.86 -20.63
C GLU A 235 -5.28 11.12 -21.71
N ASP A 236 -5.00 9.83 -21.90
CA ASP A 236 -5.51 8.99 -22.99
C ASP A 236 -6.77 8.20 -22.64
N THR A 237 -7.25 8.27 -21.38
CA THR A 237 -8.45 7.56 -20.96
C THR A 237 -9.21 8.27 -19.85
N ASP A 238 -10.54 8.14 -19.86
CA ASP A 238 -11.39 8.59 -18.75
C ASP A 238 -11.44 7.58 -17.59
N TRP A 239 -10.72 6.47 -17.67
CA TRP A 239 -10.72 5.43 -16.64
C TRP A 239 -9.48 5.51 -15.75
N VAL A 240 -9.70 5.61 -14.45
CA VAL A 240 -8.65 5.57 -13.42
C VAL A 240 -8.68 4.23 -12.71
N VAL A 241 -7.51 3.67 -12.40
CA VAL A 241 -7.40 2.46 -11.57
C VAL A 241 -7.86 2.77 -10.14
N LEU A 242 -8.74 1.94 -9.60
CA LEU A 242 -9.27 2.06 -8.24
C LEU A 242 -8.52 1.13 -7.27
N PRO A 243 -7.58 1.64 -6.45
CA PRO A 243 -6.86 0.84 -5.47
C PRO A 243 -7.70 0.61 -4.20
N VAL A 244 -8.75 -0.21 -4.30
CA VAL A 244 -9.73 -0.44 -3.22
C VAL A 244 -9.07 -0.78 -1.88
N ALA A 245 -8.12 -1.73 -1.87
CA ALA A 245 -7.45 -2.16 -0.65
C ALA A 245 -6.68 -1.01 0.05
N ASN A 246 -6.09 -0.10 -0.73
CA ASN A 246 -5.37 1.03 -0.19
C ASN A 246 -6.32 2.13 0.33
N PHE A 247 -7.49 2.31 -0.30
CA PHE A 247 -8.54 3.18 0.26
C PHE A 247 -9.08 2.62 1.58
N ASP A 248 -9.35 1.31 1.65
CA ASP A 248 -9.77 0.65 2.89
C ASP A 248 -8.73 0.85 4.00
N ALA A 249 -7.44 0.72 3.66
CA ALA A 249 -6.34 0.98 4.58
C ALA A 249 -6.26 2.46 5.00
N TYR A 250 -6.44 3.39 4.05
CA TYR A 250 -6.42 4.82 4.32
C TYR A 250 -7.55 5.25 5.26
N PHE A 251 -8.76 4.72 5.06
CA PHE A 251 -9.92 5.01 5.91
C PHE A 251 -9.93 4.19 7.22
N GLY A 252 -9.01 3.24 7.39
CA GLY A 252 -8.99 2.33 8.55
C GLY A 252 -10.24 1.44 8.63
N THR A 253 -10.87 1.12 7.49
CA THR A 253 -12.08 0.29 7.43
C THR A 253 -12.25 -0.37 6.08
N THR A 254 -12.61 -1.66 6.06
CA THR A 254 -12.97 -2.38 4.83
C THR A 254 -14.40 -2.11 4.36
N SER A 255 -15.12 -1.23 5.07
CA SER A 255 -16.50 -0.87 4.71
C SER A 255 -16.54 -0.04 3.43
N PHE A 256 -15.48 0.69 3.09
CA PHE A 256 -15.41 1.42 1.83
C PHE A 256 -15.54 0.46 0.65
N GLY A 257 -14.62 -0.50 0.54
CA GLY A 257 -14.60 -1.50 -0.53
C GLY A 257 -15.83 -2.41 -0.53
N ARG A 258 -16.22 -2.93 0.63
CA ARG A 258 -17.24 -4.00 0.74
C ARG A 258 -18.68 -3.50 0.77
N LYS A 259 -18.90 -2.27 1.24
CA LYS A 259 -20.24 -1.71 1.49
C LYS A 259 -20.51 -0.44 0.71
N TYR A 260 -19.66 0.58 0.84
CA TYR A 260 -19.98 1.92 0.36
C TYR A 260 -19.79 2.05 -1.15
N LEU A 261 -18.76 1.45 -1.74
CA LEU A 261 -18.50 1.53 -3.18
C LEU A 261 -19.68 1.10 -4.06
N LYS A 262 -20.45 0.08 -3.64
CA LYS A 262 -21.64 -0.40 -4.37
C LYS A 262 -22.89 0.47 -4.17
N GLN A 263 -22.85 1.40 -3.22
CA GLN A 263 -23.95 2.33 -2.96
C GLN A 263 -23.75 3.65 -3.69
N ILE A 264 -22.52 3.99 -4.10
CA ILE A 264 -22.27 5.21 -4.86
C ILE A 264 -22.94 5.08 -6.24
N PRO A 265 -23.83 6.02 -6.62
CA PRO A 265 -24.57 5.95 -7.87
C PRO A 265 -23.69 6.33 -9.07
N GLU A 266 -24.08 5.85 -10.26
CA GLU A 266 -23.44 6.19 -11.54
C GLU A 266 -23.47 7.68 -11.85
N THR A 267 -24.40 8.44 -11.25
CA THR A 267 -24.41 9.90 -11.32
C THR A 267 -23.16 10.56 -10.73
N ILE A 268 -22.47 9.87 -9.80
CA ILE A 268 -21.20 10.29 -9.20
C ILE A 268 -20.05 9.57 -9.89
N LEU A 269 -20.10 8.24 -9.99
CA LEU A 269 -19.03 7.46 -10.61
C LEU A 269 -19.54 6.14 -11.19
N GLU A 270 -18.95 5.78 -12.32
CA GLU A 270 -19.16 4.49 -12.98
C GLU A 270 -17.95 3.60 -12.76
N ARG A 271 -18.17 2.30 -12.55
CA ARG A 271 -17.11 1.31 -12.34
C ARG A 271 -17.14 0.29 -13.47
N SER A 272 -15.96 -0.08 -13.95
CA SER A 272 -15.84 -1.22 -14.85
C SER A 272 -16.11 -2.51 -14.07
N GLU A 273 -16.66 -3.52 -14.74
CA GLU A 273 -16.65 -4.87 -14.19
C GLU A 273 -15.22 -5.29 -13.83
N THR A 274 -15.07 -5.97 -12.70
CA THR A 274 -13.76 -6.37 -12.18
C THR A 274 -13.17 -7.48 -13.07
N GLY A 275 -12.33 -7.10 -14.03
CA GLY A 275 -11.54 -8.04 -14.84
C GLY A 275 -10.16 -8.25 -14.21
N PHE A 276 -9.75 -9.51 -14.04
CA PHE A 276 -8.40 -9.88 -13.55
C PHE A 276 -7.98 -9.24 -12.22
N GLY A 277 -8.94 -8.94 -11.33
CA GLY A 277 -8.68 -8.33 -10.02
C GLY A 277 -8.38 -6.83 -10.06
N LEU A 278 -8.50 -6.17 -11.22
CA LEU A 278 -8.36 -4.72 -11.36
C LEU A 278 -9.74 -4.08 -11.52
N CYS A 279 -10.04 -3.09 -10.69
CA CYS A 279 -11.22 -2.24 -10.83
C CYS A 279 -10.77 -0.89 -11.38
N ARG A 280 -11.49 -0.36 -12.37
CA ARG A 280 -11.33 1.00 -12.84
C ARG A 280 -12.64 1.76 -12.66
N TYR A 281 -12.54 3.08 -12.58
CA TYR A 281 -13.70 3.95 -12.46
C TYR A 281 -13.52 5.24 -13.25
N ARG A 282 -14.65 5.86 -13.59
CA ARG A 282 -14.72 7.20 -14.17
C ARG A 282 -15.77 8.04 -13.46
N LEU A 283 -15.63 9.36 -13.50
CA LEU A 283 -16.64 10.25 -12.92
C LEU A 283 -17.89 10.29 -13.81
N GLY A 284 -19.06 10.33 -13.17
CA GLY A 284 -20.33 10.48 -13.84
C GLY A 284 -20.47 11.87 -14.49
N GLU A 285 -21.18 11.95 -15.61
CA GLU A 285 -21.31 13.19 -16.40
C GLU A 285 -21.84 14.38 -15.59
N ASN A 286 -22.68 14.12 -14.59
CA ASN A 286 -23.27 15.19 -13.75
C ASN A 286 -22.24 15.89 -12.85
N LEU A 287 -21.11 15.24 -12.56
CA LEU A 287 -20.00 15.85 -11.83
C LEU A 287 -19.03 16.60 -12.75
N THR A 288 -18.98 16.27 -14.04
CA THR A 288 -17.99 16.83 -14.99
C THR A 288 -18.54 17.93 -15.89
N ARG A 289 -19.87 18.07 -16.01
CA ARG A 289 -20.50 19.20 -16.72
C ARG A 289 -20.21 20.51 -15.99
N LYS A 290 -19.72 21.53 -16.70
CA LYS A 290 -19.63 22.90 -16.16
C LYS A 290 -21.02 23.45 -15.98
#